data_AF-A0A2G1LYM9-F1
#
_entry.id   AF-A0A2G1LYM9-F1
#
_cell.length_a   1.000
_cell.length_b   1.000
_cell.length_c   1.000
_cell.angle_alpha   90.00
_cell.angle_beta   90.00
_cell.angle_gamma   90.00
#
_symmetry.space_group_name_H-M   'P 1'
#
loop_
_entity.id
_entity.type
_entity.pdbx_description
1 polymer ?
#
loop_
_entity_poly.entity_id
_entity_poly.type
_entity_poly.pdbx_seq_one_letter_code
_entity_poly.pdbx_strand_id
1 'polypeptide(L)'
;MARRRLVSLEIWARHYGAPLDEREIARHYTLTSDDLEIVGRRRGDATRLGYAMLMLYMRWPGRALEAGEVPPAPVLAYVAQQLGVAPAAFADYAHRDQTRREHLVEIRRSHGFRIFDRNAFREVVASCCLTEDCYRVERLQDAPHHHPPRRVVMWRGSSSSPRQG
;
A
#
# COMPACT_ATOMS: atom_id res chain seq x y z
N MET A 1 14.25 -1.61 -22.51
CA MET A 1 15.06 -2.33 -21.51
C MET A 1 14.11 -3.20 -20.67
N ALA A 2 14.33 -4.52 -20.64
CA ALA A 2 13.52 -5.42 -19.82
C ALA A 2 13.76 -5.12 -18.33
N ARG A 3 12.69 -4.84 -17.58
CA ARG A 3 12.77 -4.52 -16.15
C ARG A 3 13.09 -5.82 -15.40
N ARG A 4 14.36 -6.03 -15.03
CA ARG A 4 14.79 -7.20 -14.25
C ARG A 4 14.14 -7.14 -12.87
N ARG A 5 13.26 -8.10 -12.56
CA ARG A 5 12.70 -8.24 -11.21
C ARG A 5 13.85 -8.57 -10.25
N LEU A 6 14.10 -7.69 -9.29
CA LEU A 6 15.15 -7.84 -8.27
C LEU A 6 14.80 -8.91 -7.23
N VAL A 7 13.54 -9.32 -7.17
CA VAL A 7 12.99 -10.23 -6.17
C VAL A 7 12.20 -11.33 -6.90
N SER A 8 12.36 -12.59 -6.47
CA SER A 8 11.59 -13.71 -7.02
C SER A 8 10.10 -13.55 -6.74
N LEU A 9 9.24 -14.17 -7.56
CA LEU A 9 7.78 -14.14 -7.37
C LEU A 9 7.36 -14.67 -6.00
N GLU A 10 8.06 -15.68 -5.50
CA GLU A 10 7.81 -16.29 -4.18
C GLU A 10 8.07 -15.29 -3.04
N ILE A 11 9.24 -14.64 -3.05
CA ILE A 11 9.57 -13.62 -2.04
C ILE A 11 8.58 -12.46 -2.15
N TRP A 12 8.16 -12.13 -3.37
CA TRP A 12 7.18 -11.09 -3.62
C TRP A 12 5.81 -11.42 -3.01
N ALA A 13 5.31 -12.63 -3.24
CA ALA A 13 4.04 -13.10 -2.68
C ALA A 13 4.07 -13.16 -1.15
N ARG A 14 5.20 -13.60 -0.57
CA ARG A 14 5.36 -13.70 0.89
C ARG A 14 5.32 -12.34 1.58
N HIS A 15 5.90 -11.30 0.98
CA HIS A 15 6.03 -9.99 1.63
C HIS A 15 4.99 -8.96 1.19
N TYR A 16 4.46 -9.09 -0.03
CA TYR A 16 3.53 -8.12 -0.63
C TYR A 16 2.23 -8.75 -1.13
N GLY A 17 1.94 -9.97 -0.68
CA GLY A 17 0.63 -10.62 -0.85
C GLY A 17 -0.40 -10.08 0.14
N ALA A 18 -1.67 -10.17 -0.22
CA ALA A 18 -2.76 -9.87 0.71
C ALA A 18 -2.97 -11.03 1.71
N PRO A 19 -3.38 -10.76 2.96
CA PRO A 19 -3.51 -11.78 3.97
C PRO A 19 -4.80 -12.57 3.69
N LEU A 20 -4.80 -13.83 4.10
CA LEU A 20 -6.00 -14.68 4.05
C LEU A 20 -6.66 -14.82 5.42
N ASP A 21 -5.98 -14.36 6.48
CA ASP A 21 -6.49 -14.37 7.84
C ASP A 21 -7.47 -13.20 8.07
N GLU A 22 -8.66 -13.51 8.59
CA GLU A 22 -9.75 -12.55 8.77
C GLU A 22 -9.36 -11.35 9.65
N ARG A 23 -8.55 -11.58 10.68
CA ARG A 23 -8.11 -10.52 11.59
C ARG A 23 -7.16 -9.56 10.89
N GLU A 24 -6.23 -10.07 10.10
CA GLU A 24 -5.34 -9.24 9.28
C GLU A 24 -6.10 -8.52 8.15
N ILE A 25 -7.13 -9.16 7.57
CA ILE A 25 -8.02 -8.51 6.61
C ILE A 25 -8.74 -7.33 7.27
N ALA A 26 -9.41 -7.54 8.40
CA ALA A 26 -10.11 -6.48 9.12
C ALA A 26 -9.15 -5.34 9.53
N ARG A 27 -7.92 -5.68 9.92
CA ARG A 27 -6.92 -4.69 10.32
C ARG A 27 -6.48 -3.77 9.18
N HIS A 28 -6.31 -4.31 7.97
CA HIS A 28 -5.69 -3.61 6.86
C HIS A 28 -6.66 -3.15 5.76
N TYR A 29 -7.83 -3.78 5.66
CA TYR A 29 -8.82 -3.57 4.58
C TYR A 29 -10.14 -2.98 5.07
N THR A 30 -10.19 -2.41 6.27
CA THR A 30 -11.33 -1.61 6.74
C THR A 30 -11.25 -0.20 6.14
N LEU A 31 -12.34 0.23 5.50
CA LEU A 31 -12.52 1.58 4.96
C LEU A 31 -12.94 2.53 6.08
N THR A 32 -12.27 3.68 6.17
CA THR A 32 -12.70 4.77 7.06
C THR A 32 -13.90 5.51 6.48
N SER A 33 -14.54 6.38 7.27
CA SER A 33 -15.61 7.25 6.77
C SER A 33 -15.16 8.12 5.59
N ASP A 34 -13.93 8.64 5.64
CA ASP A 34 -13.35 9.45 4.56
C ASP A 34 -13.13 8.60 3.30
N ASP A 35 -12.65 7.35 3.47
CA ASP A 35 -12.47 6.41 2.36
C ASP A 35 -13.82 6.13 1.68
N LEU A 36 -14.87 5.89 2.48
CA LEU A 36 -16.23 5.66 1.99
C LEU A 36 -16.80 6.87 1.24
N GLU A 37 -16.53 8.09 1.70
CA GLU A 37 -16.95 9.31 1.00
C GLU A 37 -16.25 9.44 -0.36
N ILE A 38 -14.93 9.24 -0.39
CA ILE A 38 -14.14 9.32 -1.63
C ILE A 38 -14.57 8.25 -2.63
N VAL A 39 -14.78 7.01 -2.16
CA VAL A 39 -15.25 5.89 -2.99
C VAL A 39 -16.70 6.12 -3.45
N GLY A 40 -17.55 6.65 -2.59
CA GLY A 40 -18.97 6.91 -2.87
C GLY A 40 -19.20 7.92 -4.00
N ARG A 41 -18.25 8.82 -4.26
CA ARG A 41 -18.30 9.77 -5.39
C ARG A 41 -18.16 9.08 -6.76
N ARG A 42 -17.74 7.81 -6.82
CA ARG A 42 -17.58 7.08 -8.08
C ARG A 42 -18.90 6.49 -8.55
N ARG A 43 -19.13 6.54 -9.87
CA ARG A 43 -20.31 5.95 -10.51
C ARG A 43 -20.07 4.47 -10.85
N GLY A 44 -21.01 3.63 -10.48
CA GLY A 44 -21.03 2.19 -10.78
C GLY A 44 -20.25 1.35 -9.76
N ASP A 45 -20.80 0.18 -9.45
CA ASP A 45 -20.27 -0.71 -8.41
C ASP A 45 -18.88 -1.23 -8.72
N ALA A 46 -18.62 -1.59 -9.98
CA ALA A 46 -17.29 -2.00 -10.46
C ALA A 46 -16.24 -0.90 -10.21
N THR A 47 -16.58 0.37 -10.51
CA THR A 47 -15.69 1.51 -10.32
C THR A 47 -15.42 1.77 -8.84
N ARG A 48 -16.47 1.71 -7.99
CA ARG A 48 -16.37 1.91 -6.54
C ARG A 48 -15.48 0.84 -5.91
N LEU A 49 -15.76 -0.43 -6.20
CA LEU A 49 -14.98 -1.57 -5.69
C LEU A 49 -13.54 -1.53 -6.19
N GLY A 50 -13.34 -1.31 -7.49
CA GLY A 50 -12.01 -1.18 -8.09
C GLY A 50 -11.16 -0.06 -7.50
N TYR A 51 -11.76 1.11 -7.30
CA TYR A 51 -11.09 2.26 -6.68
C TYR A 51 -10.70 1.97 -5.22
N ALA A 52 -11.62 1.38 -4.44
CA ALA A 52 -11.34 0.99 -3.06
C ALA A 52 -10.20 -0.03 -2.98
N MET A 53 -10.19 -1.03 -3.86
CA MET A 53 -9.13 -2.05 -3.89
C MET A 53 -7.76 -1.44 -4.24
N LEU A 54 -7.68 -0.54 -5.22
CA LEU A 54 -6.43 0.17 -5.53
C LEU A 54 -5.92 0.96 -4.33
N MET A 55 -6.80 1.71 -3.67
CA MET A 55 -6.45 2.53 -2.51
C MET A 55 -5.93 1.66 -1.36
N LEU A 56 -6.65 0.59 -1.02
CA LEU A 56 -6.29 -0.30 0.06
C LEU A 56 -4.97 -1.02 -0.21
N TYR A 57 -4.73 -1.53 -1.44
CA TYR A 57 -3.45 -2.16 -1.80
C TYR A 57 -2.26 -1.19 -1.70
N MET A 58 -2.48 0.08 -2.07
CA MET A 58 -1.47 1.13 -1.91
C MET A 58 -1.20 1.47 -0.44
N ARG A 59 -2.20 1.36 0.43
CA ARG A 59 -2.04 1.55 1.89
C ARG A 59 -1.32 0.37 2.52
N TRP A 60 -1.73 -0.85 2.18
CA TRP A 60 -1.11 -2.09 2.61
C TRP A 60 -1.41 -3.17 1.54
N PRO A 61 -0.42 -3.90 1.03
CA PRO A 61 0.97 -3.99 1.50
C PRO A 61 1.90 -2.89 0.97
N GLY A 62 1.39 -1.81 0.36
CA GLY A 62 2.21 -0.67 -0.08
C GLY A 62 2.54 -0.69 -1.56
N ARG A 63 1.70 -1.34 -2.39
CA ARG A 63 1.91 -1.45 -3.84
C ARG A 63 0.62 -1.21 -4.61
N ALA A 64 0.73 -0.90 -5.89
CA ALA A 64 -0.44 -0.91 -6.75
C ALA A 64 -0.86 -2.36 -7.06
N LEU A 65 -2.18 -2.57 -7.18
CA LEU A 65 -2.74 -3.78 -7.79
C LEU A 65 -2.41 -3.76 -9.30
N GLU A 66 -1.88 -4.86 -9.83
CA GLU A 66 -1.48 -4.95 -11.23
C GLU A 66 -2.72 -5.10 -12.17
N ALA A 67 -2.53 -4.82 -13.45
CA ALA A 67 -3.56 -5.05 -14.47
C ALA A 67 -3.95 -6.53 -14.52
N GLY A 68 -5.26 -6.83 -14.47
CA GLY A 68 -5.74 -8.21 -14.48
C GLY A 68 -5.41 -9.02 -13.23
N GLU A 69 -4.79 -8.42 -12.21
CA GLU A 69 -4.57 -9.08 -10.92
C GLU A 69 -5.90 -9.17 -10.17
N VAL A 70 -6.26 -10.39 -9.77
CA VAL A 70 -7.47 -10.65 -8.97
C VAL A 70 -7.07 -10.74 -7.50
N PRO A 71 -7.59 -9.85 -6.64
CA PRO A 71 -7.39 -9.94 -5.20
C PRO A 71 -7.92 -11.27 -4.62
N PRO A 72 -7.36 -11.77 -3.51
CA PRO A 72 -7.93 -12.93 -2.84
C PRO A 72 -9.41 -12.74 -2.50
N ALA A 73 -10.21 -13.78 -2.73
CA ALA A 73 -11.66 -13.74 -2.54
C ALA A 73 -12.10 -13.25 -1.14
N PRO A 74 -11.45 -13.64 -0.03
CA PRO A 74 -11.82 -13.15 1.30
C PRO A 74 -11.67 -11.62 1.44
N VAL A 75 -10.58 -11.07 0.92
CA VAL A 75 -10.32 -9.62 0.92
C VAL A 75 -11.37 -8.90 0.07
N LEU A 76 -11.63 -9.42 -1.13
CA LEU A 76 -12.59 -8.83 -2.04
C LEU A 76 -14.01 -8.83 -1.46
N ALA A 77 -14.42 -9.94 -0.85
CA ALA A 77 -15.72 -10.07 -0.18
C ALA A 77 -15.85 -9.08 0.98
N TYR A 78 -14.81 -8.96 1.81
CA TYR A 78 -14.80 -8.05 2.96
C TYR A 78 -14.97 -6.59 2.55
N VAL A 79 -14.27 -6.14 1.51
CA VAL A 79 -14.37 -4.76 1.01
C VAL A 79 -15.70 -4.53 0.30
N ALA A 80 -16.16 -5.49 -0.51
CA ALA A 80 -17.44 -5.41 -1.20
C ALA A 80 -18.62 -5.30 -0.23
N GLN A 81 -18.58 -6.02 0.90
CA GLN A 81 -19.58 -5.93 1.97
C GLN A 81 -19.64 -4.52 2.57
N GLN A 82 -18.50 -3.89 2.85
CA GLN A 82 -18.46 -2.52 3.37
C GLN A 82 -19.07 -1.49 2.41
N LEU A 83 -18.96 -1.73 1.10
CA LEU A 83 -19.51 -0.85 0.05
C LEU A 83 -20.96 -1.16 -0.33
N GLY A 84 -21.51 -2.29 0.15
CA GLY A 84 -22.83 -2.78 -0.23
C GLY A 84 -22.93 -3.21 -1.69
N VAL A 85 -21.86 -3.79 -2.25
CA VAL A 85 -21.79 -4.20 -3.67
C VAL A 85 -21.48 -5.69 -3.81
N ALA A 86 -21.74 -6.26 -4.98
CA ALA A 86 -21.37 -7.64 -5.28
C ALA A 86 -19.85 -7.77 -5.53
N PRO A 87 -19.13 -8.75 -4.95
CA PRO A 87 -17.71 -8.99 -5.23
C PRO A 87 -17.43 -9.23 -6.71
N ALA A 88 -18.38 -9.85 -7.42
CA ALA A 88 -18.29 -10.14 -8.86
C ALA A 88 -18.16 -8.88 -9.72
N ALA A 89 -18.62 -7.71 -9.24
CA ALA A 89 -18.48 -6.45 -9.96
C ALA A 89 -17.02 -6.05 -10.20
N PHE A 90 -16.06 -6.62 -9.45
CA PHE A 90 -14.64 -6.36 -9.65
C PHE A 90 -14.13 -6.86 -11.02
N ALA A 91 -14.70 -7.94 -11.56
CA ALA A 91 -14.26 -8.49 -12.85
C ALA A 91 -14.35 -7.45 -13.97
N ASP A 92 -15.46 -6.70 -14.02
CA ASP A 92 -15.69 -5.63 -15.01
C ASP A 92 -14.68 -4.49 -14.89
N TYR A 93 -14.16 -4.26 -13.67
CA TYR A 93 -13.12 -3.28 -13.41
C TYR A 93 -11.73 -3.78 -13.84
N ALA A 94 -11.41 -5.03 -13.56
CA ALA A 94 -10.08 -5.61 -13.79
C ALA A 94 -9.62 -5.55 -15.26
N HIS A 95 -10.56 -5.51 -16.20
CA HIS A 95 -10.30 -5.44 -17.64
C HIS A 95 -9.99 -4.02 -18.18
N ARG A 96 -10.17 -2.94 -17.39
CA ARG A 96 -10.08 -1.54 -17.87
C ARG A 96 -8.77 -0.86 -17.49
N ASP A 97 -7.76 -1.06 -18.32
CA ASP A 97 -6.39 -0.61 -18.05
C ASP A 97 -6.20 0.91 -17.94
N GLN A 98 -6.90 1.66 -18.77
CA GLN A 98 -6.81 3.12 -18.82
C GLN A 98 -7.38 3.76 -17.54
N THR A 99 -8.59 3.35 -17.14
CA THR A 99 -9.27 3.83 -15.94
C THR A 99 -8.48 3.52 -14.66
N ARG A 100 -7.80 2.36 -14.59
CA ARG A 100 -6.92 2.02 -13.46
C ARG A 100 -5.78 3.02 -13.30
N ARG A 101 -5.11 3.39 -14.39
CA ARG A 101 -3.98 4.34 -14.35
C ARG A 101 -4.43 5.72 -13.87
N GLU A 102 -5.57 6.19 -14.36
CA GLU A 102 -6.18 7.45 -13.94
C GLU A 102 -6.50 7.44 -12.43
N HIS A 103 -7.12 6.36 -11.93
CA HIS A 103 -7.38 6.20 -10.51
C HIS A 103 -6.10 6.17 -9.67
N LEU A 104 -5.04 5.50 -10.12
CA LEU A 104 -3.75 5.49 -9.43
C LEU A 104 -3.10 6.88 -9.34
N VAL A 105 -3.30 7.73 -10.35
CA VAL A 105 -2.85 9.14 -10.30
C VAL A 105 -3.68 9.93 -9.30
N GLU A 106 -5.00 9.73 -9.29
CA GLU A 106 -5.91 10.40 -8.37
C GLU A 106 -5.65 10.02 -6.91
N ILE A 107 -5.58 8.72 -6.61
CA ILE A 107 -5.29 8.18 -5.27
C ILE A 107 -3.96 8.73 -4.77
N ARG A 108 -2.94 8.77 -5.64
CA ARG A 108 -1.63 9.33 -5.29
C ARG A 108 -1.74 10.78 -4.83
N ARG A 109 -2.51 11.60 -5.55
CA ARG A 109 -2.71 13.02 -5.23
C ARG A 109 -3.53 13.21 -3.95
N SER A 110 -4.61 12.46 -3.77
CA SER A 110 -5.49 12.62 -2.60
C SER A 110 -4.90 12.08 -1.31
N HIS A 111 -4.08 11.03 -1.36
CA HIS A 111 -3.49 10.38 -0.19
C HIS A 111 -2.03 10.78 0.07
N GLY A 112 -1.48 11.73 -0.71
CA GLY A 112 -0.13 12.24 -0.51
C GLY A 112 0.99 11.25 -0.84
N PHE A 113 0.72 10.20 -1.62
CA PHE A 113 1.76 9.26 -2.03
C PHE A 113 2.77 9.96 -2.96
N ARG A 114 4.07 9.80 -2.69
CA ARG A 114 5.13 10.33 -3.56
C ARG A 114 5.59 9.28 -4.56
N ILE A 115 6.03 9.73 -5.73
CA ILE A 115 6.77 8.87 -6.65
C ILE A 115 8.13 8.55 -6.02
N PHE A 116 8.51 7.28 -6.04
CA PHE A 116 9.85 6.88 -5.60
C PHE A 116 10.85 7.22 -6.70
N ASP A 117 11.50 8.38 -6.56
CA ASP A 117 12.53 8.88 -7.46
C ASP A 117 13.94 8.82 -6.80
N ARG A 118 14.96 9.34 -7.50
CA ARG A 118 16.33 9.34 -6.98
C ARG A 118 16.49 10.20 -5.72
N ASN A 119 15.70 11.25 -5.56
CA ASN A 119 15.72 12.09 -4.38
C ASN A 119 15.06 11.36 -3.20
N ALA A 120 13.93 10.70 -3.42
CA ALA A 120 13.30 9.82 -2.44
C ALA A 120 14.25 8.71 -1.99
N PHE A 121 14.98 8.09 -2.92
CA PHE A 121 16.00 7.11 -2.58
C PHE A 121 17.09 7.70 -1.68
N ARG A 122 17.61 8.89 -2.02
CA ARG A 122 18.62 9.58 -1.21
C ARG A 122 18.12 9.93 0.19
N GLU A 123 16.89 10.42 0.31
CA GLU A 123 16.26 10.72 1.60
C GLU A 123 16.11 9.48 2.48
N VAL A 124 15.65 8.36 1.90
CA VAL A 124 15.53 7.09 2.64
C VAL A 124 16.89 6.59 3.09
N VAL A 125 17.89 6.57 2.19
CA VAL A 125 19.25 6.13 2.53
C VAL A 125 19.87 7.05 3.59
N ALA A 126 19.73 8.37 3.46
CA ALA A 126 20.23 9.32 4.44
C ALA A 126 19.57 9.11 5.82
N SER A 127 18.26 8.89 5.87
CA SER A 127 17.53 8.58 7.12
C SER A 127 18.07 7.30 7.78
N CYS A 128 18.33 6.25 7.00
CA CYS A 128 18.97 5.03 7.50
C CYS A 128 20.41 5.28 7.98
N CYS A 129 21.20 6.09 7.28
CA CYS A 129 22.58 6.39 7.69
C CYS A 129 22.68 7.31 8.92
N LEU A 130 21.63 8.06 9.26
CA LEU A 130 21.57 8.94 10.44
C LEU A 130 21.07 8.22 11.71
N THR A 131 20.57 6.99 11.57
CA THR A 131 20.33 6.10 12.70
C THR A 131 21.59 5.23 12.85
N GLU A 132 22.33 5.38 13.95
CA GLU A 132 23.68 4.81 14.18
C GLU A 132 23.80 3.27 14.16
N ASP A 133 22.83 2.54 13.62
CA ASP A 133 22.82 1.07 13.55
C ASP A 133 22.51 0.55 12.14
N CYS A 134 23.09 1.16 11.10
CA CYS A 134 22.95 0.63 9.74
C CYS A 134 24.25 -0.02 9.25
N TYR A 135 24.26 -1.37 9.36
CA TYR A 135 25.18 -2.36 8.81
C TYR A 135 26.38 -2.82 9.66
N ARG A 136 26.13 -3.44 10.83
CA ARG A 136 26.97 -4.57 11.26
C ARG A 136 26.41 -5.87 10.67
N VAL A 137 26.80 -6.18 9.44
CA VAL A 137 26.60 -7.52 8.85
C VAL A 137 27.70 -8.44 9.38
N GLU A 138 27.68 -8.75 10.67
CA GLU A 138 28.46 -9.87 11.19
C GLU A 138 27.57 -11.11 11.21
N ARG A 139 27.88 -12.01 10.27
CA ARG A 139 27.52 -13.44 10.21
C ARG A 139 26.30 -13.85 11.06
N LEU A 140 25.13 -13.86 10.42
CA LEU A 140 24.02 -14.74 10.79
C LEU A 140 24.45 -16.19 10.56
N GLN A 141 25.17 -16.78 11.51
CA GLN A 141 25.20 -18.23 11.65
C GLN A 141 24.84 -18.75 13.04
N ASP A 142 24.91 -17.96 14.11
CA ASP A 142 24.52 -18.47 15.44
C ASP A 142 23.99 -17.36 16.37
N ALA A 143 22.67 -17.29 16.60
CA ALA A 143 22.06 -16.83 17.86
C ALA A 143 20.50 -16.90 17.84
N PRO A 144 19.86 -17.16 18.99
CA PRO A 144 18.53 -17.75 19.07
C PRO A 144 17.39 -16.72 19.08
N HIS A 145 16.18 -17.21 18.79
CA HIS A 145 14.92 -16.48 18.81
C HIS A 145 14.74 -15.61 20.07
N HIS A 146 14.83 -14.30 19.89
CA HIS A 146 14.30 -13.32 20.85
C HIS A 146 13.46 -12.27 20.13
N HIS A 147 12.24 -12.10 20.64
CA HIS A 147 11.21 -11.19 20.16
C HIS A 147 11.66 -9.73 20.40
N PRO A 148 11.66 -8.83 19.40
CA PRO A 148 11.86 -7.41 19.69
C PRO A 148 10.54 -6.73 20.15
N PRO A 149 10.63 -5.70 21.02
CA PRO A 149 9.48 -5.04 21.64
C PRO A 149 8.77 -4.04 20.72
N ARG A 150 7.54 -3.72 21.13
CA ARG A 150 6.57 -2.83 20.47
C ARG A 150 6.96 -1.33 20.53
N ARG A 151 6.63 -0.62 19.43
CA ARG A 151 6.45 0.84 19.21
C ARG A 151 7.68 1.76 19.24
N VAL A 152 7.84 2.55 18.16
CA VAL A 152 7.74 4.03 18.20
C VAL A 152 7.01 4.53 16.96
N VAL A 153 5.94 5.30 17.18
CA VAL A 153 5.33 6.24 16.25
C VAL A 153 6.01 7.60 16.49
N MET A 154 6.34 8.35 15.43
CA MET A 154 6.11 9.81 15.27
C MET A 154 7.21 10.46 14.42
N TRP A 155 6.81 11.16 13.35
CA TRP A 155 7.37 12.49 13.13
C TRP A 155 6.29 13.44 12.61
N ARG A 156 5.98 14.43 13.45
CA ARG A 156 5.13 15.59 13.17
C ARG A 156 6.06 16.65 12.59
N GLY A 157 5.78 17.10 11.36
CA GLY A 157 6.54 18.17 10.73
C GLY A 157 6.41 19.47 11.52
N SER A 158 7.50 19.92 12.14
CA SER A 158 7.63 21.29 12.63
C SER A 158 8.10 22.18 11.48
N SER A 159 7.17 22.93 10.90
CA SER A 159 7.44 24.04 10.00
C SER A 159 8.09 25.18 10.78
N SER A 160 9.38 25.40 10.60
CA SER A 160 10.05 26.64 10.97
C SER A 160 9.82 27.67 9.88
N SER A 161 8.96 28.65 10.17
CA SER A 161 8.86 29.90 9.44
C SER A 161 10.11 30.75 9.74
N PRO A 162 10.83 31.31 8.75
CA PRO A 162 11.69 32.45 9.01
C PRO A 162 10.85 33.71 8.86
N ARG A 163 10.77 34.49 9.95
CA ARG A 163 10.24 35.85 9.96
C ARG A 163 11.44 36.78 9.72
N GLN A 164 11.37 37.51 8.60
CA GLN A 164 11.86 38.87 8.34
C GLN A 164 13.33 39.26 8.57
N GLY A 165 13.87 39.91 7.53
CA GLY A 165 14.94 40.91 7.54
C GLY A 165 14.82 41.69 6.24
#